data_AF-A0A847ITE2-F1
#
_entry.id   AF-A0A847ITE2-F1
#
_cell.length_a   1.000
_cell.length_b   1.000
_cell.length_c   1.000
_cell.angle_alpha   90.00
_cell.angle_beta   90.00
_cell.angle_gamma   90.00
#
_symmetry.space_group_name_H-M   'P 1'
#
loop_
_entity.id
_entity.type
_entity.pdbx_description
1 polymer ?
#
loop_
_entity_poly.entity_id
_entity_poly.type
_entity_poly.pdbx_seq_one_letter_code
_entity_poly.pdbx_strand_id
1 'polypeptide(L)' 'MKKACFVVLCVWLVLGSCKPAYQKENLSFQERAEDLVSRMTLEEKVSQMTHESSAIERLGVPEY' A
#
# COMPACT_ATOMS: atom_id res chain seq x y z
N MET A 1 11.83 -32.86 22.00
CA MET A 1 10.74 -31.95 22.42
C MET A 1 11.00 -30.47 22.10
N LYS A 2 12.24 -29.96 22.18
CA LYS A 2 12.59 -28.54 21.89
C LYS A 2 12.42 -28.12 20.40
N LYS A 3 12.50 -29.08 19.47
CA LYS A 3 12.49 -28.84 18.02
C LYS A 3 11.10 -28.55 17.46
N ALA A 4 10.04 -29.05 18.09
CA ALA A 4 8.65 -28.86 17.67
C ALA A 4 8.13 -27.45 18.00
N CYS A 5 8.55 -26.86 19.13
CA CYS A 5 8.20 -25.47 19.47
C CYS A 5 8.83 -24.43 18.54
N PHE A 6 10.04 -24.67 18.01
CA PHE A 6 10.73 -23.71 17.14
C PHE A 6 10.10 -23.61 15.74
N VAL A 7 9.60 -24.74 15.21
CA VAL A 7 8.95 -24.77 13.89
C VAL A 7 7.60 -24.05 13.90
N VAL A 8 6.83 -24.13 15.00
CA VAL A 8 5.53 -23.43 15.13
C VAL A 8 5.70 -21.90 15.17
N LEU A 9 6.81 -21.40 15.73
CA LEU A 9 7.15 -19.98 15.75
C LEU A 9 7.47 -19.43 14.34
N CYS A 10 8.07 -20.25 13.47
CA CYS A 10 8.41 -19.86 12.10
C CYS A 10 7.21 -19.83 11.15
N VAL A 11 6.17 -20.65 11.39
CA VAL A 11 4.97 -20.69 10.52
C VAL A 11 4.07 -19.46 10.74
N TRP A 12 4.13 -18.82 11.90
CA TRP A 12 3.41 -17.55 12.17
C TRP A 12 4.06 -16.31 11.54
N LEU A 13 5.35 -16.37 11.19
CA LEU A 13 6.10 -15.21 10.67
C LEU A 13 5.93 -14.98 9.17
N VAL A 14 5.44 -15.95 8.41
CA VAL A 14 5.49 -15.93 6.93
C VAL A 14 4.24 -15.29 6.28
N LEU A 15 3.22 -14.91 7.05
CA LEU A 15 1.94 -14.37 6.53
C LEU A 15 1.86 -12.83 6.46
N GLY A 16 2.95 -12.10 6.73
CA GLY A 16 2.89 -10.67 7.05
C GLY A 16 3.34 -9.70 5.96
N SER A 17 2.49 -9.40 4.97
CA SER A 17 2.26 -8.04 4.39
C SER A 17 1.79 -8.09 2.93
N CYS A 18 0.51 -8.40 2.72
CA CYS A 18 -0.17 -8.07 1.47
C CYS A 18 -0.61 -6.59 1.50
N LYS A 19 0.36 -5.67 1.52
CA LYS A 19 0.12 -4.24 1.34
C LYS A 19 0.63 -3.80 -0.02
N PRO A 20 -0.12 -2.95 -0.76
CA PRO A 20 0.35 -2.38 -2.03
C PRO A 20 1.60 -1.53 -1.80
N ALA A 21 2.43 -1.35 -2.83
CA ALA A 21 3.74 -0.72 -2.69
C ALA A 21 3.64 0.73 -2.20
N TYR A 22 2.60 1.48 -2.59
CA TYR A 22 2.39 2.85 -2.11
C TYR A 22 2.24 2.98 -0.57
N GLN A 23 1.82 1.90 0.11
CA GLN A 23 1.68 1.83 1.57
C GLN A 23 2.93 1.30 2.29
N LYS A 24 4.00 0.96 1.55
CA LYS A 24 5.24 0.44 2.13
C LYS A 24 6.17 1.59 2.45
N GLU A 25 6.29 1.91 3.74
CA GLU A 25 7.15 3.01 4.23
C GLU A 25 8.65 2.78 4.00
N ASN A 26 9.05 1.54 3.72
CA ASN A 26 10.44 1.20 3.41
C ASN A 26 10.84 1.44 1.93
N LEU A 27 9.91 1.89 1.09
CA LEU A 27 10.18 2.27 -0.31
C LEU A 27 10.36 3.78 -0.45
N SER A 28 11.03 4.20 -1.52
CA SER A 28 11.19 5.63 -1.83
C SER A 28 9.84 6.29 -2.14
N PHE A 29 9.77 7.62 -1.99
CA PHE A 29 8.57 8.38 -2.35
C PHE A 29 8.20 8.20 -3.82
N GLN A 30 9.19 8.12 -4.70
CA GLN A 30 8.97 7.95 -6.15
C GLN A 30 8.29 6.61 -6.44
N GLU A 31 8.84 5.51 -5.93
CA GLU A 31 8.26 4.16 -6.11
C GLU A 31 6.84 4.06 -5.56
N ARG A 32 6.60 4.70 -4.41
CA ARG A 32 5.28 4.73 -3.79
C ARG A 32 4.28 5.54 -4.62
N ALA A 33 4.68 6.69 -5.13
CA ALA A 33 3.84 7.54 -5.97
C ALA A 33 3.52 6.88 -7.31
N GLU A 34 4.52 6.23 -7.94
CA GLU A 34 4.34 5.49 -9.19
C GLU A 34 3.35 4.33 -9.03
N ASP A 35 3.48 3.51 -7.98
CA ASP A 35 2.51 2.45 -7.69
C ASP A 35 1.11 3.03 -7.45
N LEU A 36 0.98 4.12 -6.69
CA LEU A 36 -0.31 4.77 -6.45
C LEU A 36 -0.96 5.25 -7.76
N VAL A 37 -0.24 6.01 -8.58
CA VAL A 37 -0.73 6.56 -9.86
C VAL A 37 -1.02 5.44 -10.86
N SER A 38 -0.26 4.35 -10.86
CA SER A 38 -0.53 3.19 -11.72
C SER A 38 -1.86 2.50 -11.40
N ARG A 39 -2.34 2.61 -10.15
CA ARG A 39 -3.59 2.02 -9.67
C ARG A 39 -4.81 2.92 -9.84
N MET A 40 -4.61 4.20 -10.17
CA MET A 40 -5.68 5.17 -10.38
C MET A 40 -6.30 5.01 -11.78
N THR A 41 -7.60 5.23 -11.87
CA THR A 41 -8.30 5.42 -13.15
C THR A 41 -7.93 6.77 -13.77
N LEU A 42 -8.30 6.98 -15.03
CA LEU A 42 -8.03 8.26 -15.69
C LEU A 42 -8.82 9.40 -15.02
N GLU A 43 -10.07 9.15 -14.63
CA GLU A 43 -10.92 10.11 -13.93
C GLU A 43 -10.33 10.49 -12.55
N GLU A 44 -9.89 9.47 -11.78
CA GLU A 44 -9.22 9.68 -10.49
C GLU A 44 -7.93 10.51 -10.65
N LYS A 45 -7.16 10.34 -11.74
CA LYS A 45 -5.97 11.17 -11.98
C LYS A 45 -6.31 12.62 -12.29
N VAL A 46 -7.34 12.83 -13.11
CA VAL A 46 -7.79 14.19 -13.46
C VAL A 46 -8.28 14.92 -12.22
N SER A 47 -8.99 14.24 -11.30
CA SER A 47 -9.47 14.87 -10.06
C SER A 47 -8.35 15.26 -9.09
N GLN A 48 -7.12 14.77 -9.27
CA GLN A 48 -5.94 15.15 -8.47
C GLN A 48 -5.16 16.33 -9.08
N MET A 49 -5.56 16.84 -10.25
CA MET A 49 -4.89 17.98 -10.91
C MET A 49 -5.47 19.35 -10.51
N THR A 50 -6.50 19.37 -9.66
CA THR A 50 -7.16 20.57 -9.14
C THR A 50 -6.68 20.89 -7.74
N HIS A 51 -6.86 22.15 -7.31
CA HIS A 51 -6.57 22.55 -5.92
C HIS A 51 -7.50 21.87 -4.91
N GLU A 52 -8.77 21.68 -5.28
CA GLU A 52 -9.71 20.86 -4.52
C GLU A 52 -9.68 19.46 -5.11
N SER A 53 -8.82 18.60 -4.57
CA SER A 53 -8.69 17.21 -5.00
C SER A 53 -9.64 16.32 -4.22
N SER A 54 -10.50 15.62 -4.95
CA SER A 54 -11.47 14.71 -4.34
C SER A 54 -10.78 13.49 -3.73
N ALA A 55 -11.35 12.98 -2.63
CA ALA A 55 -10.89 11.73 -2.04
C ALA A 55 -11.00 10.56 -3.04
N ILE A 56 -10.03 9.64 -2.98
CA ILE A 56 -10.09 8.35 -3.70
C ILE A 56 -10.28 7.26 -2.67
N GLU A 57 -11.52 7.06 -2.22
CA GLU A 57 -11.88 6.15 -1.12
C GLU A 57 -11.39 4.72 -1.34
N ARG A 58 -11.48 4.22 -2.59
CA ARG A 58 -11.02 2.87 -2.97
C ARG A 58 -9.53 2.64 -2.71
N LEU A 59 -8.71 3.68 -2.83
CA LEU A 59 -7.28 3.64 -2.58
C LEU A 59 -6.91 4.22 -1.20
N GLY A 60 -7.88 4.65 -0.40
CA GLY A 60 -7.65 5.26 0.91
C GLY A 60 -6.91 6.60 0.83
N VAL A 61 -7.06 7.35 -0.25
CA VAL A 61 -6.48 8.70 -0.40
C VAL A 61 -7.52 9.72 0.06
N PRO A 62 -7.24 10.55 1.08
CA PRO A 62 -8.17 11.58 1.55
C PRO A 62 -8.27 12.74 0.56
N GLU A 63 -9.26 13.60 0.74
CA GLU A 63 -9.35 14.88 0.02
C GLU A 63 -8.24 15.85 0.46
N TYR A 64 -7.81 16.71 -0.45
CA TYR A 64 -6.79 17.74 -0.23
C TYR A 64 -7.06 18.95 -1.12
#